data_AF-A0A3B8QFF2-F1
#
_entry.id   AF-A0A3B8QFF2-F1
#
_cell.length_a   1.000
_cell.length_b   1.000
_cell.length_c   1.000
_cell.angle_alpha   90.00
_cell.angle_beta   90.00
_cell.angle_gamma   90.00
#
_symmetry.space_group_name_H-M   'P 1'
#
loop_
_entity.id
_entity.type
_entity.pdbx_description
1 polymer ?
#
loop_
_entity_poly.entity_id
_entity_poly.type
_entity_poly.pdbx_seq_one_letter_code
_entity_poly.pdbx_strand_id
1 'polypeptide(L)' 'MWETRSVEITVQLPQDIAEQAEEVQKTDPEFLGRVVLYGLTRRSIYHQLRDRNQDQARVDYSPPPSM' A
#
# COMPACT_ATOMS: atom_id res chain seq x y z
N MET A 1 -0.57 23.81 -0.04
CA MET A 1 0.44 23.00 0.71
C MET A 1 -0.25 21.70 1.05
N TRP A 2 0.20 20.56 0.52
CA TRP A 2 -0.30 19.27 1.03
C TRP A 2 0.22 19.09 2.45
N GLU A 3 -0.67 18.90 3.41
CA GLU A 3 -0.32 18.65 4.80
C GLU A 3 0.37 17.28 4.90
N THR A 4 1.60 17.25 5.43
CA THR A 4 2.31 16.00 5.73
C THR A 4 2.33 15.78 7.24
N ARG A 5 2.28 14.51 7.66
CA ARG A 5 2.38 14.10 9.06
C ARG A 5 3.41 13.00 9.23
N SER A 6 4.22 13.09 10.27
CA SER A 6 5.08 11.97 10.68
C SER A 6 4.24 10.87 11.32
N VAL A 7 4.64 9.63 11.09
CA VAL A 7 4.03 8.44 11.68
C VAL A 7 5.13 7.49 12.14
N GLU A 8 4.88 6.75 13.21
CA GLU A 8 5.74 5.68 13.68
C GLU A 8 5.06 4.34 13.36
N ILE A 9 5.83 3.37 12.88
CA ILE A 9 5.32 2.07 12.45
C ILE A 9 6.20 0.98 13.07
N THR A 10 5.60 0.12 13.89
CA THR A 10 6.25 -1.10 14.38
C THR A 10 5.87 -2.27 13.47
N VAL A 11 6.86 -3.02 13.01
CA VAL A 11 6.66 -4.21 12.16
C VAL A 11 7.41 -5.40 12.74
N GLN A 12 6.91 -6.61 12.47
CA GLN A 12 7.66 -7.84 12.68
C GLN A 12 8.10 -8.37 11.31
N LEU A 13 9.40 -8.58 11.16
CA LEU A 13 10.02 -9.03 9.92
C LEU A 13 10.75 -10.36 10.18
N PRO A 14 10.90 -11.21 9.14
CA PRO A 14 11.89 -12.28 9.16
C PRO A 14 13.29 -11.74 9.50
N GLN A 15 14.10 -12.53 10.19
CA GLN A 15 15.38 -12.08 10.75
C GLN A 15 16.31 -11.47 9.69
N ASP A 16 16.46 -12.13 8.55
CA ASP A 16 17.29 -11.68 7.44
C ASP A 16 16.84 -10.31 6.89
N ILE A 17 15.54 -10.08 6.81
CA ILE A 17 14.97 -8.81 6.35
C ILE A 17 15.10 -7.73 7.42
N ALA A 18 14.97 -8.09 8.71
CA ALA A 18 15.18 -7.17 9.82
C ALA A 18 16.62 -6.67 9.86
N GLU A 19 17.60 -7.57 9.71
CA GLU A 19 19.03 -7.21 9.65
C GLU A 19 19.32 -6.24 8.50
N GLN A 20 18.78 -6.50 7.31
CA GLN A 20 18.92 -5.59 6.16
C GLN A 20 18.26 -4.23 6.42
N ALA A 21 17.08 -4.21 7.01
CA ALA A 21 16.39 -2.96 7.33
C ALA A 21 17.17 -2.13 8.35
N GLU A 22 17.77 -2.75 9.37
CA GLU A 22 18.63 -2.07 10.34
C GLU A 22 19.91 -1.53 9.72
N GLU A 23 20.56 -2.29 8.83
CA GLU A 23 21.74 -1.82 8.10
C GLU A 23 21.41 -0.61 7.24
N VAL A 24 20.36 -0.71 6.42
CA VAL A 24 19.88 0.38 5.56
C VAL A 24 19.48 1.60 6.39
N GLN A 25 18.82 1.42 7.54
CA GLN A 25 18.46 2.55 8.40
C GLN A 25 19.68 3.32 8.90
N LYS A 26 20.82 2.63 9.14
CA LYS A 26 22.07 3.25 9.58
C LYS A 26 22.81 3.93 8.42
N THR A 27 22.78 3.35 7.22
CA THR A 27 23.60 3.79 6.09
C THR A 27 22.86 4.71 5.11
N ASP A 28 21.56 4.50 4.88
CA ASP A 28 20.70 5.26 3.96
C ASP A 28 19.22 5.27 4.45
N PRO A 29 18.89 6.08 5.47
CA PRO A 29 17.53 6.16 6.00
C PRO A 29 16.52 6.74 5.00
N GLU A 30 16.96 7.57 4.05
CA GLU A 30 16.09 8.14 3.02
C GLU A 30 15.62 7.07 2.03
N PHE A 31 16.45 6.08 1.72
CA PHE A 31 16.05 4.92 0.94
C PHE A 31 14.94 4.12 1.63
N LEU A 32 15.05 3.89 2.94
CA LEU A 32 14.01 3.18 3.69
C LEU A 32 12.65 3.93 3.60
N GLY A 33 12.69 5.26 3.72
CA GLY A 33 11.51 6.11 3.52
C GLY A 33 10.90 5.98 2.11
N ARG A 34 11.74 5.94 1.07
CA ARG A 34 11.30 5.72 -0.32
C ARG A 34 10.65 4.35 -0.51
N VAL A 35 11.20 3.30 0.09
CA VAL A 35 10.63 1.94 0.06
C VAL A 35 9.25 1.91 0.72
N VAL A 36 9.11 2.54 1.90
CA VAL A 36 7.82 2.63 2.60
C VAL A 36 6.80 3.40 1.77
N LEU A 37 7.17 4.57 1.25
CA LEU A 37 6.29 5.38 0.39
C LEU A 37 5.85 4.60 -0.85
N TYR A 38 6.78 3.91 -1.51
CA TYR A 38 6.48 3.07 -2.66
C TYR A 38 5.48 1.95 -2.30
N GLY A 39 5.74 1.21 -1.22
CA GLY A 39 4.87 0.12 -0.76
C GLY A 39 3.45 0.59 -0.44
N LEU A 40 3.32 1.70 0.28
CA LEU A 40 2.02 2.29 0.63
C LEU A 40 1.27 2.81 -0.59
N THR A 41 1.95 3.53 -1.48
CA THR A 41 1.35 4.05 -2.73
C THR A 41 0.89 2.92 -3.62
N ARG A 42 1.72 1.88 -3.78
CA ARG A 42 1.37 0.67 -4.54
C ARG A 42 0.12 0.02 -3.97
N ARG A 43 0.05 -0.19 -2.65
CA ARG A 43 -1.14 -0.76 -2.00
C ARG A 43 -2.40 0.06 -2.29
N SER A 44 -2.32 1.39 -2.15
CA SER A 44 -3.47 2.28 -2.40
C SER A 44 -3.96 2.20 -3.85
N ILE A 45 -3.07 2.20 -4.84
CA ILE A 45 -3.44 2.09 -6.25
C ILE A 45 -4.12 0.74 -6.53
N TYR A 46 -3.53 -0.37 -6.08
CA TYR A 46 -4.11 -1.70 -6.29
C TYR A 46 -5.47 -1.84 -5.61
N HIS A 47 -5.65 -1.26 -4.43
CA HIS A 47 -6.94 -1.24 -3.75
C HIS A 47 -7.98 -0.48 -4.57
N GLN A 48 -7.66 0.74 -5.03
CA GLN A 48 -8.56 1.55 -5.86
C GLN A 48 -8.93 0.85 -7.18
N LEU A 49 -7.97 0.22 -7.85
CA LEU A 49 -8.22 -0.52 -9.08
C LEU A 49 -9.11 -1.73 -8.83
N ARG A 50 -8.90 -2.45 -7.72
CA ARG A 50 -9.74 -3.59 -7.33
C ARG A 50 -11.17 -3.16 -7.04
N ASP A 51 -11.36 -2.10 -6.27
CA ASP A 51 -12.70 -1.60 -5.91
C ASP A 51 -13.46 -1.18 -7.18
N ARG A 52 -12.82 -0.41 -8.07
CA ARG A 52 -13.41 -0.01 -9.36
C ARG A 52 -13.82 -1.20 -10.22
N ASN A 53 -12.97 -2.24 -10.30
CA ASN A 53 -13.29 -3.46 -11.05
C ASN A 53 -14.47 -4.22 -10.43
N GLN A 54 -14.61 -4.22 -9.10
CA GLN A 54 -15.74 -4.86 -8.42
C GLN A 54 -17.04 -4.08 -8.63
N ASP A 55 -16.99 -2.76 -8.61
CA ASP A 55 -18.15 -1.92 -8.90
C ASP A 55 -18.59 -2.06 -10.36
N GLN A 56 -17.64 -2.13 -11.30
CA GLN A 56 -17.93 -2.37 -12.71
C GLN A 56 -18.57 -3.75 -12.94
N ALA A 57 -18.04 -4.80 -12.29
CA ALA A 57 -18.63 -6.15 -12.35
C ALA A 57 -20.05 -6.22 -11.75
N ARG A 58 -20.36 -5.37 -10.75
CA ARG A 58 -21.72 -5.25 -10.18
C ARG A 58 -22.68 -4.52 -11.12
N VAL A 59 -22.22 -3.50 -11.85
CA VAL A 59 -23.05 -2.80 -12.84
C VAL A 59 -23.37 -3.71 -14.02
N ASP A 60 -22.40 -4.50 -14.47
CA ASP A 60 -22.59 -5.47 -15.56
C ASP A 60 -23.52 -6.63 -15.16
N TYR A 61 -23.57 -7.00 -13.87
CA TYR A 61 -24.56 -7.92 -13.32
C TYR A 61 -25.81 -7.18 -12.82
N SER A 62 -26.64 -6.71 -13.75
CA SER A 62 -28.03 -6.35 -13.43
C SER A 62 -28.95 -7.52 -13.80
N PRO A 63 -29.52 -8.26 -12.82
CA PRO A 63 -30.50 -9.30 -13.13
C PRO A 63 -31.71 -8.67 -13.83
N PRO A 64 -32.28 -9.32 -14.86
CA PRO A 64 -33.40 -8.76 -15.59
C PRO A 64 -34.57 -8.52 -14.63
N PRO A 65 -35.35 -7.44 -14.82
CA PRO A 65 -36.50 -7.16 -13.97
C PRO A 65 -37.49 -8.32 -14.08
N SER A 66 -37.85 -8.89 -12.93
CA SER A 66 -38.87 -9.94 -12.83
C SER A 66 -40.20 -9.39 -13.35
N MET A 67 -40.68 -9.94 -14.46
CA MET A 67 -42.06 -9.75 -14.94
C MET A 67 -43.03 -10.63 -14.16
#